data_AF-A0A940N2C6-F1
#
_entry.id   AF-A0A940N2C6-F1
#
_cell.length_a   1.000
_cell.length_b   1.000
_cell.length_c   1.000
_cell.angle_alpha   90.00
_cell.angle_beta   90.00
_cell.angle_gamma   90.00
#
_symmetry.space_group_name_H-M   'P 1'
#
loop_
_entity.id
_entity.type
_entity.pdbx_description
1 polymer ?
#
loop_
_entity_poly.entity_id
_entity_poly.type
_entity_poly.pdbx_seq_one_letter_code
_entity_poly.pdbx_strand_id
1 'polypeptide(L)'
;MPTTLTLKLKSNAYSQFLTEFRKADRDQSAGHETQVTYTDDEGASHTYFFRSKNFSLIAYAHNGARITLTDYNHVSSPGSAGLNDFIGSLKRGGSGGTNMNADLTRVVTLTSEAARSKLVERLMREVISDGKTADLNKLEVVFKDYNHVAKRCGRLDVNGQYTPNWRPLEKDDYLIYFRGLGAATSGARDASIVNEL
;
A
#
# COMPACT_ATOMS: atom_id res chain seq x y z
N MET A 1 6.14 6.42 -21.87
CA MET A 1 5.73 7.54 -21.01
C MET A 1 5.10 6.96 -19.74
N PRO A 2 5.33 7.53 -18.55
CA PRO A 2 4.73 7.03 -17.32
C PRO A 2 3.21 7.17 -17.35
N THR A 3 2.50 6.28 -16.65
CA THR A 3 1.06 6.44 -16.39
C THR A 3 0.88 7.44 -15.26
N THR A 4 0.00 8.43 -15.41
CA THR A 4 -0.23 9.45 -14.37
C THR A 4 -1.60 9.27 -13.72
N LEU A 5 -1.62 9.23 -12.39
CA LEU A 5 -2.83 9.10 -11.57
C LEU A 5 -2.87 10.18 -10.49
N THR A 6 -4.08 10.55 -10.07
CA THR A 6 -4.28 11.50 -8.97
C THR A 6 -4.85 10.78 -7.75
N LEU A 7 -4.17 10.88 -6.62
CA LEU A 7 -4.67 10.45 -5.32
C LEU A 7 -5.56 11.55 -4.74
N LYS A 8 -6.79 11.21 -4.36
CA LYS A 8 -7.71 12.11 -3.66
C LYS A 8 -8.21 11.46 -2.37
N LEU A 9 -8.04 12.14 -1.24
CA LEU A 9 -8.47 11.66 0.08
C LEU A 9 -9.94 12.01 0.34
N LYS A 10 -10.82 11.51 -0.53
CA LYS A 10 -12.29 11.54 -0.36
C LYS A 10 -12.84 10.16 -0.70
N SER A 11 -13.70 9.56 0.12
CA SER A 11 -14.06 8.13 0.07
C SER A 11 -14.25 7.54 -1.33
N ASN A 12 -15.13 8.14 -2.14
CA ASN A 12 -15.42 7.66 -3.49
C ASN A 12 -14.24 7.86 -4.45
N ALA A 13 -13.59 9.02 -4.40
CA ALA A 13 -12.45 9.34 -5.25
C ALA A 13 -11.22 8.48 -4.89
N TYR A 14 -11.04 8.16 -3.61
CA TYR A 14 -9.98 7.27 -3.14
C TYR A 14 -10.18 5.83 -3.66
N SER A 15 -11.42 5.33 -3.60
CA SER A 15 -11.76 4.00 -4.12
C SER A 15 -11.57 3.91 -5.64
N GLN A 16 -11.92 4.99 -6.36
CA GLN A 16 -11.67 5.10 -7.80
C GLN A 16 -10.17 5.14 -8.10
N PHE A 17 -9.39 5.93 -7.36
CA PHE A 17 -7.93 5.94 -7.47
C PHE A 17 -7.34 4.54 -7.33
N LEU A 18 -7.73 3.77 -6.30
CA LEU A 18 -7.22 2.41 -6.11
C LEU A 18 -7.60 1.48 -7.26
N THR A 19 -8.80 1.63 -7.84
CA THR A 19 -9.20 0.86 -9.02
C THR A 19 -8.29 1.13 -10.22
N GLU A 20 -8.04 2.40 -10.54
CA GLU A 20 -7.15 2.77 -11.64
C GLU A 20 -5.69 2.41 -11.36
N PHE A 21 -5.25 2.53 -10.11
CA PHE A 21 -3.90 2.17 -9.72
C PHE A 21 -3.64 0.67 -9.88
N ARG A 22 -4.59 -0.18 -9.47
CA ARG A 22 -4.56 -1.64 -9.70
C ARG A 22 -4.54 -1.99 -11.18
N LYS A 23 -5.35 -1.30 -11.99
CA LYS A 23 -5.39 -1.50 -13.44
C LYS A 23 -4.06 -1.13 -14.08
N ALA A 24 -3.50 0.03 -13.73
CA ALA A 24 -2.19 0.46 -14.22
C ALA A 24 -1.11 -0.59 -13.89
N ASP A 25 -1.07 -1.07 -12.64
CA ASP A 25 -0.06 -2.06 -12.27
C ASP A 25 -0.26 -3.41 -12.97
N ARG A 26 -1.50 -3.85 -13.16
CA ARG A 26 -1.82 -5.13 -13.80
C ARG A 26 -1.66 -5.13 -15.32
N ASP A 27 -1.95 -4.04 -15.99
CA ASP A 27 -2.03 -4.01 -17.46
C ASP A 27 -0.69 -3.59 -18.10
N GLN A 28 0.22 -2.96 -17.35
CA GLN A 28 1.51 -2.47 -17.88
C GLN A 28 2.63 -3.53 -17.86
N SER A 29 3.73 -3.30 -18.57
CA SER A 29 4.89 -4.20 -18.51
C SER A 29 5.59 -4.16 -17.15
N ALA A 30 6.28 -5.23 -16.79
CA ALA A 30 7.19 -5.20 -15.64
C ALA A 30 8.28 -4.14 -15.86
N GLY A 31 8.59 -3.37 -14.82
CA GLY A 31 9.45 -2.20 -14.84
C GLY A 31 8.75 -0.88 -15.16
N HIS A 32 7.50 -0.90 -15.66
CA HIS A 32 6.77 0.33 -16.01
C HIS A 32 6.54 1.22 -14.79
N GLU A 33 6.62 2.53 -14.99
CA GLU A 33 6.50 3.52 -13.93
C GLU A 33 5.12 4.20 -13.96
N THR A 34 4.46 4.20 -12.80
CA THR A 34 3.23 4.95 -12.54
C THR A 34 3.53 6.12 -11.62
N GLN A 35 3.29 7.32 -12.12
CA GLN A 35 3.34 8.56 -11.34
C GLN A 35 2.00 8.78 -10.64
N VAL A 36 2.03 8.96 -9.32
CA VAL A 36 0.86 9.31 -8.51
C VAL A 36 1.09 10.68 -7.90
N THR A 37 0.17 11.61 -8.15
CA THR A 37 0.22 12.96 -7.59
C THR A 37 -0.91 13.17 -6.59
N TYR A 38 -0.58 13.71 -5.42
CA TYR A 38 -1.51 14.23 -4.43
C TYR A 38 -1.39 15.76 -4.42
N THR A 39 -2.52 16.47 -4.51
CA THR A 39 -2.56 17.93 -4.35
C THR A 39 -3.17 18.23 -3.00
N ASP A 40 -2.46 18.97 -2.15
CA ASP A 40 -2.98 19.38 -0.85
C ASP A 40 -3.96 20.56 -0.97
N ASP A 41 -4.59 20.91 0.14
CA ASP A 41 -5.58 22.00 0.20
C ASP A 41 -4.95 23.39 -0.05
N GLU A 42 -3.62 23.50 0.04
CA GLU A 42 -2.84 24.70 -0.30
C GLU A 42 -2.51 24.77 -1.81
N GLY A 43 -2.86 23.73 -2.57
CA GLY A 43 -2.60 23.62 -4.01
C GLY A 43 -1.21 23.09 -4.37
N ALA A 44 -0.39 22.71 -3.37
CA ALA A 44 0.92 22.14 -3.63
C ALA A 44 0.79 20.67 -4.05
N SER A 45 1.57 20.28 -5.07
CA SER A 45 1.55 18.92 -5.61
C SER A 45 2.72 18.09 -5.12
N HIS A 46 2.39 16.94 -4.54
CA HIS A 46 3.32 15.96 -3.98
C HIS A 46 3.27 14.71 -4.85
N THR A 47 4.41 14.31 -5.41
CA THR A 47 4.46 13.27 -6.46
C THR A 47 5.28 12.07 -6.01
N TYR A 48 4.75 10.88 -6.30
CA TYR A 48 5.31 9.58 -5.95
C TYR A 48 5.38 8.70 -7.20
N PHE A 49 6.39 7.85 -7.28
CA PHE A 49 6.66 7.03 -8.45
C PHE A 49 6.71 5.57 -8.06
N PHE A 50 5.85 4.77 -8.69
CA PHE A 50 5.68 3.36 -8.40
C PHE A 50 6.10 2.52 -9.61
N ARG A 51 6.74 1.38 -9.36
CA ARG A 51 7.16 0.43 -10.37
C ARG A 51 6.22 -0.76 -10.38
N SER A 52 5.78 -1.13 -11.58
CA SER A 52 5.06 -2.36 -11.84
C SER A 52 6.03 -3.52 -12.09
N LYS A 53 5.69 -4.78 -11.81
CA LYS A 53 4.52 -5.21 -11.04
C LYS A 53 4.75 -5.02 -9.55
N ASN A 54 3.66 -5.13 -8.80
CA ASN A 54 3.61 -5.12 -7.34
C ASN A 54 3.65 -3.73 -6.70
N PHE A 55 3.35 -2.63 -7.40
CA PHE A 55 3.16 -1.33 -6.75
C PHE A 55 4.36 -0.85 -5.91
N SER A 56 5.59 -1.18 -6.31
CA SER A 56 6.77 -0.85 -5.50
C SER A 56 7.06 0.64 -5.56
N LEU A 57 7.08 1.35 -4.43
CA LEU A 57 7.50 2.75 -4.42
C LEU A 57 9.01 2.80 -4.73
N ILE A 58 9.41 3.59 -5.73
CA ILE A 58 10.81 3.69 -6.18
C ILE A 58 11.39 5.09 -6.11
N ALA A 59 10.54 6.12 -6.05
CA ALA A 59 10.98 7.51 -5.94
C ALA A 59 9.84 8.39 -5.45
N TYR A 60 10.18 9.61 -5.02
CA TYR A 60 9.24 10.68 -4.75
C TYR A 60 9.85 12.03 -5.15
N ALA A 61 9.00 13.03 -5.39
CA ALA A 61 9.43 14.39 -5.63
C ALA A 61 9.53 15.15 -4.30
N HIS A 62 10.62 15.87 -4.09
CA HIS A 62 10.83 16.72 -2.93
C HIS A 62 11.61 17.96 -3.34
N ASN A 63 11.13 19.16 -2.98
CA ASN A 63 11.72 20.45 -3.35
C ASN A 63 12.06 20.57 -4.86
N GLY A 64 11.16 20.08 -5.73
CA GLY A 64 11.31 20.12 -7.18
C GLY A 64 12.28 19.07 -7.77
N ALA A 65 12.95 18.28 -6.94
CA ALA A 65 13.85 17.21 -7.37
C ALA A 65 13.21 15.83 -7.20
N ARG A 66 13.58 14.89 -8.06
CA ARG A 66 13.26 13.46 -7.87
C ARG A 66 14.28 12.84 -6.94
N ILE A 67 13.81 12.24 -5.85
CA ILE A 67 14.61 11.44 -4.93
C ILE A 67 14.31 9.97 -5.21
N THR A 68 15.29 9.25 -5.75
CA THR A 68 15.21 7.81 -6.02
C THR A 68 15.53 7.02 -4.75
N LEU A 69 14.68 6.06 -4.41
CA LEU A 69 14.88 5.20 -3.25
C LEU A 69 15.95 4.13 -3.53
N THR A 70 16.77 3.85 -2.53
CA THR A 70 17.79 2.79 -2.54
C THR A 70 17.16 1.41 -2.39
N ASP A 71 16.07 1.31 -1.64
CA ASP A 71 15.32 0.08 -1.42
C ASP A 71 13.82 0.34 -1.24
N TYR A 72 13.05 -0.76 -1.28
CA TYR A 72 11.64 -0.78 -0.94
C TYR A 72 11.42 -1.79 0.19
N ASN A 73 11.80 -1.37 1.40
CA ASN A 73 11.61 -2.12 2.63
C ASN A 73 10.75 -1.31 3.59
N HIS A 74 9.63 -1.87 4.05
CA HIS A 74 8.84 -1.22 5.09
C HIS A 74 9.70 -1.08 6.35
N VAL A 75 9.75 0.14 6.92
CA VAL A 75 10.29 0.29 8.27
C VAL A 75 9.28 -0.23 9.28
N SER A 76 9.80 -0.90 10.31
CA SER A 76 8.98 -1.39 11.41
C SER A 76 8.39 -0.24 12.21
N SER A 77 7.17 -0.47 12.72
CA SER A 77 6.47 0.38 13.70
C SER A 77 6.17 1.85 13.33
N PRO A 78 5.41 2.14 12.26
CA PRO A 78 4.91 3.49 12.00
C PRO A 78 3.84 3.97 13.01
N GLY A 79 3.39 3.11 13.92
CA GLY A 79 2.47 3.44 15.00
C GLY A 79 1.03 3.63 14.55
N SER A 80 0.22 4.26 15.41
CA SER A 80 -1.14 4.67 15.06
C SER A 80 -1.12 5.95 14.22
N ALA A 81 -2.01 6.03 13.21
CA ALA A 81 -2.11 7.17 12.30
C ALA A 81 -3.57 7.51 11.99
N GLY A 82 -3.94 8.78 12.13
CA GLY A 82 -5.19 9.35 11.64
C GLY A 82 -5.00 10.08 10.30
N LEU A 83 -6.07 10.67 9.78
CA LEU A 83 -6.06 11.35 8.48
C LEU A 83 -4.98 12.45 8.38
N ASN A 84 -4.80 13.26 9.43
CA ASN A 84 -3.80 14.33 9.45
C ASN A 84 -2.36 13.80 9.41
N ASP A 85 -2.10 12.64 10.02
CA ASP A 85 -0.77 12.01 9.96
C ASP A 85 -0.46 11.58 8.52
N PHE A 86 -1.44 10.98 7.84
CA PHE A 86 -1.33 10.59 6.44
C PHE A 86 -1.14 11.78 5.51
N ILE A 87 -1.89 12.87 5.69
CA ILE A 87 -1.71 14.12 4.93
C ILE A 87 -0.31 14.67 5.17
N GLY A 88 0.12 14.74 6.44
CA GLY A 88 1.46 15.20 6.80
C GLY A 88 2.56 14.37 6.13
N SER A 89 2.41 13.04 6.09
CA SER A 89 3.34 12.15 5.39
C SER A 89 3.33 12.34 3.88
N LEU A 90 2.15 12.57 3.28
CA LEU A 90 2.06 12.90 1.85
C LEU A 90 2.76 14.22 1.50
N LYS A 91 2.76 15.22 2.40
CA LYS A 91 3.49 16.48 2.20
C LYS A 91 5.00 16.32 2.39
N ARG A 92 5.44 15.53 3.37
CA ARG A 92 6.87 15.35 3.70
C ARG A 92 7.58 14.35 2.80
N GLY A 93 6.88 13.29 2.35
CA GLY A 93 7.49 12.16 1.67
C GLY A 93 8.62 11.55 2.51
N GLY A 94 9.77 11.29 1.89
CA GLY A 94 10.97 10.80 2.58
C GLY A 94 11.84 11.91 3.22
N SER A 95 11.38 13.16 3.26
CA SER A 95 12.13 14.32 3.79
C SER A 95 13.52 14.50 3.16
N GLY A 96 13.64 14.23 1.86
CA GLY A 96 14.91 14.29 1.10
C GLY A 96 15.80 13.05 1.23
N GLY A 97 15.49 12.11 2.12
CA GLY A 97 16.22 10.85 2.27
C GLY A 97 15.92 9.85 1.15
N THR A 98 16.88 8.95 0.90
CA THR A 98 16.77 7.89 -0.12
C THR A 98 16.35 6.53 0.43
N ASN A 99 16.29 6.37 1.76
CA ASN A 99 15.82 5.14 2.39
C ASN A 99 14.33 5.28 2.77
N MET A 100 13.62 4.16 2.83
CA MET A 100 12.27 4.12 3.39
C MET A 100 12.24 4.60 4.84
N ASN A 101 11.24 5.41 5.20
CA ASN A 101 11.02 5.93 6.55
C ASN A 101 9.54 5.80 6.96
N ALA A 102 9.17 6.27 8.16
CA ALA A 102 7.81 6.15 8.67
C ALA A 102 6.78 6.90 7.81
N ASP A 103 7.14 8.08 7.29
CA ASP A 103 6.26 8.85 6.40
C ASP A 103 6.03 8.13 5.07
N LEU A 104 7.09 7.63 4.42
CA LEU A 104 6.97 6.82 3.21
C LEU A 104 6.20 5.53 3.46
N THR A 105 6.30 4.94 4.65
CA THR A 105 5.51 3.75 5.02
C THR A 105 4.02 4.06 5.09
N ARG A 106 3.64 5.24 5.61
CA ARG A 106 2.24 5.70 5.59
C ARG A 106 1.74 5.99 4.17
N VAL A 107 2.59 6.58 3.32
CA VAL A 107 2.26 6.77 1.89
C VAL A 107 2.01 5.43 1.21
N VAL A 108 2.90 4.45 1.39
CA VAL A 108 2.78 3.10 0.84
C VAL A 108 1.55 2.38 1.39
N THR A 109 1.21 2.59 2.67
CA THR A 109 -0.02 2.05 3.27
C THR A 109 -1.26 2.57 2.55
N LEU A 110 -1.32 3.88 2.29
CA LEU A 110 -2.43 4.52 1.56
C LEU A 110 -2.52 4.09 0.09
N THR A 111 -1.40 3.69 -0.52
CA THR A 111 -1.35 3.37 -1.94
C THR A 111 -1.19 1.88 -2.17
N SER A 112 0.04 1.35 -2.12
CA SER A 112 0.40 -0.01 -2.46
C SER A 112 -0.33 -1.04 -1.59
N GLU A 113 -0.36 -0.87 -0.27
CA GLU A 113 -0.98 -1.87 0.62
C GLU A 113 -2.50 -1.88 0.50
N ALA A 114 -3.12 -0.69 0.44
CA ALA A 114 -4.54 -0.58 0.12
C ALA A 114 -4.87 -1.17 -1.27
N ALA A 115 -3.99 -0.99 -2.27
CA ALA A 115 -4.18 -1.59 -3.59
C ALA A 115 -4.09 -3.12 -3.55
N ARG A 116 -3.17 -3.67 -2.74
CA ARG A 116 -2.95 -5.11 -2.59
C ARG A 116 -3.97 -5.82 -1.71
N SER A 117 -4.59 -5.13 -0.74
CA SER A 117 -5.45 -5.75 0.29
C SER A 117 -6.76 -4.99 0.53
N LYS A 118 -7.88 -5.70 0.45
CA LYS A 118 -9.22 -5.17 0.80
C LYS A 118 -9.36 -4.84 2.28
N LEU A 119 -8.60 -5.49 3.16
CA LEU A 119 -8.56 -5.14 4.59
C LEU A 119 -7.97 -3.74 4.78
N VAL A 120 -6.83 -3.48 4.14
CA VAL A 120 -6.15 -2.18 4.23
C VAL A 120 -6.97 -1.10 3.52
N GLU A 121 -7.53 -1.39 2.34
CA GLU A 121 -8.44 -0.45 1.65
C GLU A 121 -9.61 -0.05 2.56
N ARG A 122 -10.29 -1.01 3.20
CA ARG A 122 -11.40 -0.70 4.12
C ARG A 122 -10.93 0.20 5.24
N LEU A 123 -9.84 -0.15 5.92
CA LEU A 123 -9.33 0.64 7.04
C LEU A 123 -8.97 2.08 6.60
N MET A 124 -8.31 2.25 5.46
CA MET A 124 -7.97 3.58 4.95
C MET A 124 -9.22 4.38 4.56
N ARG A 125 -10.25 3.74 4.04
CA ARG A 125 -11.54 4.40 3.78
C ARG A 125 -12.20 4.88 5.06
N GLU A 126 -12.14 4.11 6.14
CA GLU A 126 -12.67 4.52 7.46
C GLU A 126 -11.85 5.67 8.07
N VAL A 127 -10.52 5.66 7.92
CA VAL A 127 -9.67 6.80 8.32
C VAL A 127 -10.06 8.07 7.54
N ILE A 128 -10.26 7.95 6.22
CA ILE A 128 -10.58 9.08 5.33
C ILE A 128 -12.01 9.60 5.54
N SER A 129 -12.98 8.71 5.74
CA SER A 129 -14.41 9.06 5.73
C SER A 129 -14.96 9.30 7.13
N ASP A 130 -14.51 8.50 8.09
CA ASP A 130 -15.09 8.44 9.44
C ASP A 130 -14.14 9.04 10.49
N GLY A 131 -12.97 9.52 10.08
CA GLY A 131 -11.98 10.12 10.98
C GLY A 131 -11.34 9.14 11.96
N LYS A 132 -11.39 7.83 11.68
CA LYS A 132 -10.78 6.81 12.54
C LYS A 132 -9.26 6.91 12.54
N THR A 133 -8.65 6.28 13.54
CA THR A 133 -7.22 6.02 13.61
C THR A 133 -6.94 4.58 13.21
N ALA A 134 -5.92 4.36 12.40
CA ALA A 134 -5.42 3.04 12.03
C ALA A 134 -4.16 2.71 12.83
N ASP A 135 -4.13 1.56 13.51
CA ASP A 135 -2.91 1.03 14.09
C ASP A 135 -2.14 0.23 13.05
N LEU A 136 -1.09 0.86 12.50
CA LEU A 136 -0.32 0.30 11.39
C LEU A 136 0.62 -0.82 11.85
N ASN A 137 0.91 -0.93 13.14
CA ASN A 137 1.72 -2.02 13.67
C ASN A 137 0.99 -3.36 13.51
N LYS A 138 -0.34 -3.34 13.66
CA LYS A 138 -1.20 -4.52 13.45
C LYS A 138 -1.29 -4.95 11.99
N LEU A 139 -1.06 -4.02 11.06
CA LEU A 139 -1.01 -4.29 9.63
C LEU A 139 0.32 -4.83 9.13
N GLU A 140 1.38 -4.81 9.95
CA GLU A 140 2.71 -5.23 9.53
C GLU A 140 2.74 -6.67 9.01
N VAL A 141 1.94 -7.56 9.61
CA VAL A 141 1.80 -8.96 9.14
C VAL A 141 1.21 -9.03 7.73
N VAL A 142 0.22 -8.18 7.43
CA VAL A 142 -0.44 -8.11 6.12
C VAL A 142 0.54 -7.63 5.05
N PHE A 143 1.38 -6.65 5.38
CA PHE A 143 2.38 -6.09 4.47
C PHE A 143 3.47 -7.12 4.15
N LYS A 144 4.01 -7.78 5.19
CA LYS A 144 5.11 -8.74 5.06
C LYS A 144 4.71 -10.03 4.35
N ASP A 145 3.50 -10.54 4.63
CA ASP A 145 3.07 -11.84 4.11
C ASP A 145 2.35 -11.77 2.75
N TYR A 146 2.13 -10.57 2.17
CA TYR A 146 1.37 -10.39 0.90
C TYR A 146 1.77 -11.38 -0.19
N ASN A 147 3.07 -11.44 -0.54
CA ASN A 147 3.53 -12.31 -1.64
C ASN A 147 3.30 -13.79 -1.35
N HIS A 148 3.45 -14.21 -0.09
CA HIS A 148 3.23 -15.60 0.29
C HIS A 148 1.75 -15.98 0.23
N VAL A 149 0.88 -15.11 0.74
CA VAL A 149 -0.58 -15.29 0.69
C VAL A 149 -1.07 -15.30 -0.75
N ALA A 150 -0.61 -14.34 -1.56
CA ALA A 150 -0.99 -14.21 -2.95
C ALA A 150 -0.57 -15.41 -3.80
N LYS A 151 0.64 -15.97 -3.58
CA LYS A 151 1.07 -17.21 -4.23
C LYS A 151 0.25 -18.41 -3.76
N ARG A 152 0.03 -18.55 -2.45
CA ARG A 152 -0.77 -19.64 -1.88
C ARG A 152 -2.19 -19.67 -2.45
N CYS A 153 -2.80 -18.49 -2.63
CA CYS A 153 -4.16 -18.34 -3.14
C CYS A 153 -4.23 -18.27 -4.67
N GLY A 154 -3.10 -18.51 -5.37
CA GLY A 154 -3.05 -18.52 -6.84
C GLY A 154 -3.38 -17.16 -7.47
N ARG A 155 -3.10 -16.05 -6.78
CA ARG A 155 -3.17 -14.67 -7.31
C ARG A 155 -1.86 -14.24 -7.95
N LEU A 156 -0.75 -14.83 -7.50
CA LEU A 156 0.56 -14.71 -8.11
C LEU A 156 1.06 -16.09 -8.52
N ASP A 157 1.81 -16.15 -9.61
CA ASP A 157 2.54 -17.36 -10.00
C ASP A 157 3.82 -17.55 -9.16
N VAL A 158 4.55 -18.63 -9.43
CA VAL A 158 5.82 -18.95 -8.74
C VAL A 158 6.86 -17.82 -8.86
N ASN A 159 6.85 -17.08 -9.97
CA ASN A 159 7.75 -15.97 -10.28
C ASN A 159 7.24 -14.63 -9.72
N GLY A 160 6.09 -14.60 -9.05
CA GLY A 160 5.50 -13.38 -8.51
C GLY A 160 4.81 -12.50 -9.55
N GLN A 161 4.41 -13.07 -10.70
CA GLN A 161 3.60 -12.39 -11.71
C GLN A 161 2.10 -12.55 -11.45
N TYR A 162 1.30 -11.58 -11.86
CA TYR A 162 -0.16 -11.67 -11.76
C TYR A 162 -0.71 -12.80 -12.62
N THR A 163 -1.54 -13.62 -12.01
CA THR A 163 -2.35 -14.62 -12.70
C THR A 163 -3.63 -13.98 -13.25
N PRO A 164 -4.34 -14.61 -14.21
CA PRO A 164 -5.59 -14.07 -14.76
C PRO A 164 -6.71 -13.82 -13.72
N ASN A 165 -6.68 -14.54 -12.61
CA ASN A 165 -7.61 -14.41 -11.48
C ASN A 165 -7.07 -13.48 -10.37
N TRP A 166 -6.02 -12.69 -10.64
CA TRP A 166 -5.52 -11.73 -9.66
C TRP A 166 -6.61 -10.73 -9.28
N ARG A 167 -6.77 -10.56 -7.97
CA ARG A 167 -7.56 -9.51 -7.32
C ARG A 167 -6.85 -9.12 -6.01
N PRO A 168 -7.16 -7.95 -5.44
CA PRO A 168 -6.70 -7.61 -4.10
C PRO A 168 -7.08 -8.71 -3.10
N LEU A 169 -6.19 -8.99 -2.15
CA LEU A 169 -6.39 -10.02 -1.14
C LEU A 169 -7.51 -9.62 -0.18
N GLU A 170 -8.34 -10.58 0.15
CA GLU A 170 -9.46 -10.47 1.08
C GLU A 170 -9.10 -11.16 2.39
N LYS A 171 -9.88 -10.92 3.44
CA LYS A 171 -9.68 -11.52 4.77
C LYS A 171 -9.48 -13.04 4.69
N ASP A 172 -10.31 -13.71 3.89
CA ASP A 172 -10.29 -15.16 3.76
C ASP A 172 -9.00 -15.69 3.11
N ASP A 173 -8.37 -14.96 2.20
CA ASP A 173 -7.09 -15.38 1.60
C ASP A 173 -5.99 -15.44 2.68
N TYR A 174 -5.96 -14.44 3.56
CA TYR A 174 -5.04 -14.42 4.70
C TYR A 174 -5.33 -15.56 5.68
N LEU A 175 -6.60 -15.78 6.03
CA LEU A 175 -6.99 -16.89 6.93
C LEU A 175 -6.63 -18.26 6.35
N ILE A 176 -6.80 -18.47 5.03
CA ILE A 176 -6.41 -19.70 4.34
C ILE A 176 -4.90 -19.93 4.45
N TYR A 177 -4.11 -18.88 4.23
CA TYR A 177 -2.66 -18.98 4.31
C TYR A 177 -2.19 -19.26 5.74
N PHE A 178 -2.63 -18.47 6.72
CA PHE A 178 -2.15 -18.58 8.10
C PHE A 178 -2.55 -19.90 8.76
N ARG A 179 -3.79 -20.37 8.58
CA ARG A 179 -4.20 -21.71 9.05
C ARG A 179 -3.36 -22.83 8.42
N GLY A 180 -2.86 -22.62 7.20
CA GLY A 180 -1.97 -23.55 6.50
C GLY A 180 -0.54 -23.62 7.06
N LEU A 181 -0.11 -22.67 7.89
CA LEU A 181 1.24 -22.63 8.50
C LEU A 181 1.38 -23.49 9.77
N GLY A 182 0.31 -24.17 10.18
CA GLY A 182 0.28 -24.99 11.40
C GLY A 182 0.06 -24.18 12.69
N ALA A 183 -0.54 -24.82 13.69
CA ALA A 183 -1.09 -24.17 14.89
C ALA A 183 -0.07 -23.37 15.74
N ALA A 184 1.21 -23.75 15.73
CA ALA A 184 2.25 -23.06 16.49
C ALA A 184 2.61 -21.66 15.92
N THR A 185 2.43 -21.47 14.61
CA THR A 185 2.76 -20.23 13.89
C THR A 185 1.52 -19.41 13.56
N SER A 186 0.37 -20.07 13.41
CA SER A 186 -0.88 -19.43 12.99
C SER A 186 -1.63 -18.74 14.14
N GLY A 187 -1.60 -19.29 15.36
CA GLY A 187 -2.48 -18.83 16.45
C GLY A 187 -2.40 -17.34 16.78
N ALA A 188 -1.19 -16.76 16.79
CA ALA A 188 -1.00 -15.33 17.06
C ALA A 188 -1.35 -14.43 15.85
N ARG A 189 -1.12 -14.91 14.61
CA ARG A 189 -1.35 -14.15 13.37
C ARG A 189 -2.81 -14.23 12.90
N ASP A 190 -3.46 -15.36 13.11
CA ASP A 190 -4.89 -15.57 12.87
C ASP A 190 -5.71 -14.65 13.79
N ALA A 191 -5.37 -14.60 15.08
CA ALA A 191 -6.08 -13.79 16.06
C ALA A 191 -6.00 -12.27 15.75
N SER A 192 -4.85 -11.77 15.31
CA SER A 192 -4.67 -10.35 14.96
C SER A 192 -5.50 -9.94 13.74
N ILE A 193 -5.70 -10.84 12.77
CA ILE A 193 -6.52 -10.56 11.58
C ILE A 193 -8.01 -10.77 11.84
N VAL A 194 -8.37 -11.76 12.66
CA VAL A 194 -9.78 -12.05 12.98
C VAL A 194 -10.38 -10.94 13.84
N ASN A 195 -9.67 -10.48 14.88
CA ASN A 195 -10.22 -9.63 15.93
C ASN A 195 -10.01 -8.13 15.71
N GLU A 196 -9.07 -7.71 14.85
CA GLU A 196 -8.63 -6.30 14.80
C GLU A 196 -8.67 -5.64 13.41
N LEU A 197 -8.95 -6.43 12.34
CA LEU A 197 -9.11 -5.96 10.97
C LEU A 197 -10.47 -6.29 10.38
#